data_AF-A0A958NC17-F1
#
_entry.id   AF-A0A958NC17-F1
#
_cell.length_a   1.000
_cell.length_b   1.000
_cell.length_c   1.000
_cell.angle_alpha   90.00
_cell.angle_beta   90.00
_cell.angle_gamma   90.00
#
_symmetry.space_group_name_H-M   'P 1'
#
loop_
_entity.id
_entity.type
_entity.pdbx_description
1 polymer ?
#
loop_
_entity_poly.entity_id
_entity_poly.type
_entity_poly.pdbx_seq_one_letter_code
_entity_poly.pdbx_strand_id
1 'polypeptide(L)'
;MKFTVSTFYKFFPMTESEVQETLSLLEPFANEMGMRGLFLLGKEGVNATVAGTPDAILKFKDKLQNETLAGSLHFKDSECDFLPF
;
A
#
# COMPACT_ATOMS: atom_id res chain seq x y z
N MET A 1 -16.36 14.87 1.55
CA MET A 1 -15.52 13.97 0.73
C MET A 1 -15.16 12.80 1.62
N LYS A 2 -15.30 11.55 1.17
CA LYS A 2 -14.92 10.38 1.96
C LYS A 2 -13.55 9.87 1.55
N PHE A 3 -12.79 9.38 2.52
CA PHE A 3 -11.51 8.71 2.33
C PHE A 3 -11.68 7.22 2.64
N THR A 4 -10.89 6.40 1.97
CA THR A 4 -10.79 4.97 2.27
C THR A 4 -9.53 4.75 3.09
N VAL A 5 -9.66 4.06 4.21
CA VAL A 5 -8.54 3.52 4.99
C VAL A 5 -8.43 2.04 4.65
N SER A 6 -7.26 1.59 4.24
CA SER A 6 -7.00 0.20 3.88
C SER A 6 -5.88 -0.36 4.74
N THR A 7 -6.12 -1.50 5.37
CA THR A 7 -5.11 -2.26 6.11
C THR A 7 -4.94 -3.65 5.52
N PHE A 8 -3.69 -4.10 5.45
CA PHE A 8 -3.32 -5.40 4.91
C PHE A 8 -1.95 -5.83 5.42
N TYR A 9 -1.71 -7.13 5.38
CA TYR A 9 -0.40 -7.71 5.59
C TYR A 9 -0.29 -9.01 4.79
N LYS A 10 0.94 -9.39 4.47
CA LYS A 10 1.24 -10.70 3.89
C LYS A 10 2.70 -11.03 4.11
N PHE A 11 2.96 -12.26 4.54
CA PHE A 11 4.30 -12.80 4.61
C PHE A 11 4.66 -13.46 3.28
N PHE A 12 5.81 -13.06 2.73
CA PHE A 12 6.44 -13.67 1.56
C PHE A 12 7.91 -13.24 1.54
N PRO A 13 8.83 -14.14 1.15
CA PRO A 13 10.25 -13.84 1.17
C PRO A 13 10.59 -12.82 0.09
N MET A 14 11.47 -11.87 0.43
CA MET A 14 12.10 -10.94 -0.49
C MET A 14 13.60 -10.83 -0.19
N THR A 15 14.39 -10.61 -1.23
CA THR A 15 15.78 -10.18 -1.17
C THR A 15 15.87 -8.69 -0.82
N GLU A 16 17.06 -8.22 -0.44
CA GLU A 16 17.29 -6.78 -0.21
C GLU A 16 16.99 -5.95 -1.47
N SER A 17 17.37 -6.43 -2.66
CA SER A 17 17.12 -5.72 -3.92
C SER A 17 15.62 -5.55 -4.18
N GLU A 18 14.85 -6.63 -4.01
CA GLU A 18 13.40 -6.62 -4.23
C GLU A 18 12.67 -5.68 -3.26
N VAL A 19 13.16 -5.56 -2.01
CA VAL A 19 12.68 -4.57 -1.04
C VAL A 19 12.91 -3.15 -1.57
N GLN A 20 14.13 -2.84 -2.03
CA GLN A 20 14.46 -1.51 -2.54
C GLN A 20 13.72 -1.17 -3.84
N GLU A 21 13.55 -2.15 -4.74
CA GLU A 21 12.78 -2.00 -5.98
C GLU A 21 11.31 -1.72 -5.69
N THR A 22 10.71 -2.44 -4.75
CA THR A 22 9.32 -2.23 -4.33
C THR A 22 9.12 -0.85 -3.69
N LEU A 23 10.04 -0.38 -2.84
CA LEU A 23 9.98 0.98 -2.29
C LEU A 23 10.08 2.04 -3.38
N SER A 24 11.05 1.90 -4.28
CA SER A 24 11.29 2.83 -5.39
C SER A 24 10.10 2.92 -6.36
N LEU A 25 9.32 1.83 -6.48
CA LEU A 25 8.09 1.81 -7.26
C LEU A 25 6.90 2.46 -6.54
N LEU A 26 6.69 2.12 -5.27
CA LEU A 26 5.45 2.45 -4.56
C LEU A 26 5.47 3.81 -3.88
N GLU A 27 6.60 4.25 -3.32
CA GLU A 27 6.67 5.48 -2.55
C GLU A 27 6.39 6.74 -3.39
N PRO A 28 7.02 6.93 -4.58
CA PRO A 28 6.72 8.07 -5.44
C PRO A 28 5.26 8.06 -5.91
N PHE A 29 4.74 6.89 -6.24
CA PHE A 29 3.34 6.71 -6.68
C PHE A 29 2.34 7.08 -5.57
N ALA A 30 2.57 6.60 -4.34
CA ALA A 30 1.71 6.93 -3.20
C ALA A 30 1.73 8.43 -2.88
N ASN A 31 2.91 9.07 -3.01
CA ASN A 31 3.08 10.50 -2.82
C ASN A 31 2.34 11.33 -3.89
N GLU A 32 2.46 10.94 -5.17
CA GLU A 32 1.73 11.58 -6.28
C GLU A 32 0.21 11.47 -6.11
N MET A 33 -0.26 10.32 -5.64
CA MET A 33 -1.68 10.07 -5.37
C MET A 33 -2.20 10.73 -4.09
N GLY A 34 -1.34 11.45 -3.35
CA GLY A 34 -1.71 12.17 -2.13
C GLY A 34 -2.10 11.24 -0.96
N MET A 35 -1.61 10.00 -0.95
CA MET A 35 -1.88 9.03 0.12
C MET A 35 -1.16 9.40 1.41
N ARG A 36 -1.65 8.87 2.54
CA ARG A 36 -1.06 9.00 3.88
C ARG A 36 -1.12 7.68 4.62
N GLY A 37 -0.25 7.49 5.62
CA GLY A 37 -0.22 6.30 6.47
C GLY A 37 1.16 5.66 6.53
N LEU A 38 1.21 4.41 6.96
CA LEU A 38 2.44 3.65 7.16
C LEU A 38 2.42 2.37 6.36
N PHE A 39 3.49 2.14 5.60
CA PHE A 39 3.75 0.91 4.86
C PHE A 39 5.10 0.35 5.33
N LEU A 40 5.05 -0.79 6.02
CA LEU A 40 6.23 -1.53 6.46
C LEU A 40 6.56 -2.59 5.41
N LEU A 41 7.79 -2.56 4.93
CA LEU A 41 8.35 -3.52 3.98
C LEU A 41 9.63 -4.11 4.56
N GLY A 42 9.77 -5.42 4.48
CA GLY A 42 11.00 -6.10 4.86
C GLY A 42 11.13 -7.45 4.16
N LYS A 43 12.25 -8.14 4.37
CA LYS A 43 12.53 -9.44 3.72
C LYS A 43 11.48 -10.52 3.97
N GLU A 44 10.64 -10.34 4.98
CA GLU A 44 9.55 -11.25 5.34
C GLU A 44 8.20 -10.91 4.70
N GLY A 45 8.04 -9.74 4.07
CA GLY A 45 6.81 -9.33 3.40
C GLY A 45 6.40 -7.89 3.70
N VAL A 46 5.09 -7.66 3.79
CA VAL A 46 4.47 -6.33 3.96
C VAL A 46 3.48 -6.29 5.13
N ASN A 47 3.38 -5.13 5.78
CA ASN A 47 2.29 -4.76 6.67
C ASN A 47 2.00 -3.27 6.50
N ALA A 48 0.74 -2.89 6.29
CA ALA A 48 0.42 -1.50 6.06
C ALA A 48 -0.95 -1.09 6.60
N THR A 49 -1.06 0.19 6.92
CA THR A 49 -2.33 0.90 7.01
C THR A 49 -2.16 2.25 6.32
N VAL A 50 -2.91 2.46 5.24
CA VAL A 50 -2.84 3.67 4.40
C VAL A 50 -4.23 4.22 4.15
N ALA A 51 -4.33 5.53 3.93
CA ALA A 51 -5.55 6.23 3.58
C ALA A 51 -5.34 7.15 2.38
N GLY A 52 -6.42 7.35 1.62
CA GLY A 52 -6.46 8.22 0.46
C GLY A 52 -7.87 8.35 -0.09
N THR A 53 -8.02 9.02 -1.24
CA THR A 53 -9.29 8.98 -1.97
C THR A 53 -9.61 7.53 -2.39
N PRO A 54 -10.88 7.17 -2.61
CA PRO A 54 -11.22 5.82 -3.07
C PRO A 54 -10.49 5.40 -4.35
N ASP A 55 -10.32 6.35 -5.30
CA ASP A 55 -9.57 6.12 -6.54
C ASP A 55 -8.07 5.91 -6.28
N ALA A 56 -7.46 6.70 -5.38
CA ALA A 56 -6.07 6.52 -4.99
C ALA A 56 -5.81 5.16 -4.37
N ILE A 57 -6.66 4.74 -3.43
CA ILE A 57 -6.54 3.44 -2.78
C ILE A 57 -6.75 2.30 -3.79
N LEU A 58 -7.72 2.42 -4.70
CA LEU A 58 -7.95 1.41 -5.73
C LEU A 58 -6.71 1.22 -6.63
N LYS A 59 -6.15 2.32 -7.15
CA LYS A 59 -4.96 2.27 -8.02
C LYS A 59 -3.72 1.77 -7.28
N PHE A 60 -3.55 2.15 -6.02
CA PHE A 60 -2.46 1.65 -5.19
C PHE A 60 -2.54 0.14 -4.97
N LYS A 61 -3.74 -0.40 -4.68
CA LYS A 61 -3.95 -1.85 -4.54
C LYS A 61 -3.67 -2.58 -5.85
N ASP A 62 -4.12 -2.04 -6.97
CA ASP A 62 -3.88 -2.63 -8.29
C ASP A 62 -2.37 -2.71 -8.57
N LYS A 63 -1.66 -1.59 -8.41
CA LYS A 63 -0.21 -1.51 -8.58
C LYS A 63 0.54 -2.46 -7.65
N LEU A 64 0.16 -2.50 -6.37
CA LEU A 64 0.78 -3.40 -5.39
C LEU A 64 0.58 -4.88 -5.77
N GLN A 65 -0.60 -5.28 -6.22
CA GLN A 65 -0.86 -6.69 -6.55
C GLN A 65 -0.28 -7.13 -7.89
N ASN A 66 -0.23 -6.22 -8.87
CA ASN A 66 0.12 -6.57 -10.26
C ASN A 66 1.57 -6.27 -10.61
N GLU A 67 2.22 -5.34 -9.91
CA GLU A 67 3.58 -4.87 -10.23
C GLU A 67 4.60 -5.17 -9.13
N THR A 68 4.23 -5.92 -8.09
CA THR A 68 5.16 -6.33 -7.03
C THR A 68 5.04 -7.82 -6.72
N LEU A 69 6.02 -8.34 -5.97
CA LEU A 69 6.02 -9.72 -5.47
C LEU A 69 4.93 -10.00 -4.42
N ALA A 70 4.22 -8.96 -3.95
CA ALA A 70 3.13 -9.14 -3.00
C ALA A 70 1.99 -9.99 -3.62
N GLY A 71 1.78 -9.91 -4.93
CA GLY A 71 0.73 -10.65 -5.63
C GLY A 71 -0.65 -10.43 -5.00
N SER A 72 -1.51 -11.46 -5.00
CA SER A 72 -2.84 -11.36 -4.39
C SER A 72 -2.77 -11.07 -2.88
N LEU A 73 -3.47 -10.01 -2.46
CA LEU A 73 -3.55 -9.53 -1.09
C LEU A 73 -5.02 -9.48 -0.63
N HIS A 74 -5.24 -9.70 0.66
CA HIS A 74 -6.54 -9.47 1.28
C HIS A 74 -6.54 -8.11 1.99
N PHE A 75 -7.34 -7.19 1.47
CA PHE A 75 -7.49 -5.84 2.02
C PHE A 75 -8.71 -5.76 2.93
N LYS A 76 -8.54 -5.11 4.08
CA LYS A 76 -9.64 -4.73 4.97
C LYS A 76 -9.81 -3.22 4.88
N ASP A 77 -10.98 -2.79 4.41
CA ASP A 77 -11.26 -1.39 4.16
C ASP A 77 -12.27 -0.82 5.14
N SER A 78 -12.09 0.45 5.47
CA SER A 78 -13.08 1.28 6.14
C SER A 78 -13.13 2.67 5.51
N GLU A 79 -14.15 3.44 5.87
CA GLU A 79 -14.33 4.82 5.38
C GLU A 79 -14.13 5.83 6.51
N CYS A 80 -13.64 7.01 6.17
CA CYS A 80 -13.50 8.13 7.09
C CYS A 80 -13.84 9.45 6.39
N ASP A 81 -14.34 10.44 7.13
CA ASP A 81 -14.66 11.77 6.59
C ASP A 81 -13.44 12.72 6.54
N PHE A 82 -12.32 12.29 7.12
CA PHE A 82 -11.03 13.00 7.11
C PHE A 82 -9.87 12.01 6.86
N LEU A 83 -8.68 12.52 6.53
CA LEU A 83 -7.46 11.71 6.45
C LEU A 83 -6.94 11.45 7.89
N PRO A 84 -6.91 10.20 8.38
CA PRO A 84 -6.59 9.90 9.77
C PRO A 84 -5.09 9.76 10.05
N PHE A 85 -4.23 10.36 9.21
CA PHE A 85 -2.77 10.28 9.24
C PHE A 85 -2.14 11.63 8.87
#